data_AF-A0A7S1GBL0-F1
#
_entry.id   AF-A0A7S1GBL0-F1
#
_cell.length_a   1.000
_cell.length_b   1.000
_cell.length_c   1.000
_cell.angle_alpha   90.00
_cell.angle_beta   90.00
_cell.angle_gamma   90.00
#
_symmetry.space_group_name_H-M   'P 1'
#
loop_
_entity.id
_entity.type
_entity.pdbx_description
1 polymer ?
#
loop_
_entity_poly.entity_id
_entity_poly.type
_entity_poly.pdbx_seq_one_letter_code
_entity_poly.pdbx_strand_id
1 'polypeptide(L)'
;MPDEDGAYDASTAEAAAEVEYPGDSAEVTLAEGVPDADFALDVGPDTREAYTNAVGAAGTVILVGTLGAVEAADFANGTREVMDAMATATRDNGARTLV
;
A
#
# COMPACT_ATOMS: atom_id res chain seq x y z
N MET A 1 -2.72 -25.35 -13.47
CA MET A 1 -2.97 -25.50 -14.93
C MET A 1 -4.26 -24.76 -15.19
N PRO A 2 -4.32 -23.82 -16.15
CA PRO A 2 -5.60 -23.23 -16.55
C PRO A 2 -6.51 -24.34 -17.09
N ASP A 3 -7.82 -24.17 -16.93
CA ASP A 3 -8.83 -25.08 -17.49
C ASP A 3 -8.85 -24.98 -19.03
N GLU A 4 -9.62 -25.85 -19.68
CA GLU A 4 -9.66 -25.98 -21.15
C GLU A 4 -10.03 -24.67 -21.90
N ASP A 5 -10.61 -23.70 -21.18
CA ASP A 5 -10.97 -22.37 -21.69
C ASP A 5 -9.93 -21.27 -21.39
N GLY A 6 -8.77 -21.63 -20.84
CA GLY A 6 -7.70 -20.68 -20.50
C GLY A 6 -7.96 -19.86 -19.23
N ALA A 7 -9.02 -20.17 -18.48
CA ALA A 7 -9.32 -19.55 -17.21
C ALA A 7 -8.53 -20.23 -16.07
N TYR A 8 -8.02 -19.43 -15.14
CA TYR A 8 -7.48 -19.93 -13.88
C TYR A 8 -8.62 -19.96 -12.88
N ASP A 9 -8.89 -21.13 -12.29
CA ASP A 9 -9.88 -21.28 -11.23
C ASP A 9 -9.45 -20.49 -9.99
N ALA A 10 -10.05 -19.31 -9.80
CA ALA A 10 -9.83 -18.47 -8.63
C ALA A 10 -10.59 -18.98 -7.38
N SER A 11 -11.39 -20.06 -7.48
CA SER A 11 -12.15 -20.60 -6.34
C SER A 11 -11.29 -21.24 -5.26
N THR A 12 -10.00 -21.48 -5.56
CA THR A 12 -8.98 -21.94 -4.60
C THR A 12 -8.18 -20.80 -3.95
N ALA A 13 -8.56 -19.53 -4.16
CA ALA A 13 -7.99 -18.42 -3.40
C ALA A 13 -8.41 -18.57 -1.93
N GLU A 14 -7.54 -19.16 -1.10
CA GLU A 14 -7.65 -19.07 0.35
C GLU A 14 -7.68 -17.57 0.73
N ALA A 15 -8.69 -17.17 1.49
CA ALA A 15 -8.77 -15.82 2.02
C ALA A 15 -7.50 -15.56 2.86
N ALA A 16 -6.75 -14.50 2.51
CA ALA A 16 -5.64 -14.05 3.34
C ALA A 16 -6.18 -13.78 4.74
N ALA A 17 -5.62 -14.46 5.75
CA ALA A 17 -5.99 -14.21 7.13
C ALA A 17 -5.59 -12.78 7.48
N GLU A 18 -6.56 -12.00 7.97
CA GLU A 18 -6.29 -10.67 8.52
C GLU A 18 -5.35 -10.82 9.74
N VAL A 19 -4.24 -10.08 9.71
CA VAL A 19 -3.22 -10.15 10.75
C VAL A 19 -3.48 -9.02 11.75
N GLU A 20 -3.61 -9.37 13.02
CA GLU A 20 -3.69 -8.40 14.11
C GLU A 20 -2.34 -8.34 14.83
N TYR A 21 -1.83 -7.13 15.06
CA TYR A 21 -0.63 -6.90 15.85
C TYR A 21 -1.02 -6.58 17.30
N PRO A 22 -0.39 -7.20 18.31
CA PRO A 22 -0.70 -6.93 19.70
C PRO A 22 -0.20 -5.53 20.12
N GLY A 23 -1.05 -4.78 20.83
CA GLY A 23 -0.72 -3.46 21.37
C GLY A 23 -1.57 -2.33 20.78
N ASP A 24 -1.38 -1.12 21.29
CA ASP A 24 -1.99 0.08 20.73
C ASP A 24 -1.06 0.66 19.64
N SER A 25 -1.65 1.27 18.61
CA SER A 25 -0.90 2.01 17.60
C SER A 25 -0.79 3.49 17.94
N ALA A 26 0.32 4.11 17.55
CA ALA A 26 0.54 5.54 17.65
C ALA A 26 1.25 6.05 16.40
N GLU A 27 0.95 7.29 16.02
CA GLU A 27 1.70 8.01 14.98
C GLU A 27 2.85 8.77 15.62
N VAL A 28 4.02 8.71 14.99
CA VAL A 28 5.21 9.46 15.41
C VAL A 28 5.80 10.20 14.22
N THR A 29 6.35 11.38 14.48
CA THR A 29 7.12 12.09 13.47
C THR A 29 8.54 11.56 13.39
N LEU A 30 9.23 11.86 12.28
CA LEU A 30 10.65 11.54 12.14
C LEU A 30 11.52 12.18 13.23
N ALA A 31 11.11 13.36 13.74
CA ALA A 31 11.84 14.07 14.78
C ALA A 31 11.69 13.42 16.17
N GLU A 32 10.53 12.83 16.44
CA GLU A 32 10.28 12.05 17.66
C GLU A 32 10.97 10.68 17.59
N GLY A 33 11.02 10.09 16.39
CA GLY A 33 11.55 8.76 16.16
C GLY A 33 10.59 7.66 16.63
N VAL A 34 10.93 6.41 16.29
CA VAL A 34 10.20 5.24 16.76
C VAL A 34 10.83 4.78 18.08
N PRO A 35 10.07 4.58 19.16
CA PRO A 35 10.59 4.03 20.39
C PRO A 35 11.25 2.65 20.18
N ASP A 36 12.31 2.35 20.93
CA ASP A 36 13.11 1.11 20.75
C ASP A 36 12.30 -0.19 20.88
N ALA A 37 11.17 -0.16 21.60
CA ALA A 37 10.30 -1.32 21.82
C ALA A 37 9.23 -1.49 20.73
N ASP A 38 9.08 -0.50 19.84
CA ASP A 38 7.99 -0.41 18.87
C ASP A 38 8.52 -0.60 17.43
N PHE A 39 7.58 -0.81 16.50
CA PHE A 39 7.88 -1.00 15.08
C PHE A 39 7.11 0.01 14.24
N ALA A 40 7.77 0.59 13.23
CA ALA A 40 7.08 1.33 12.18
C ALA A 40 6.41 0.35 11.21
N LEU A 41 5.08 0.30 11.23
CA LEU A 41 4.28 -0.65 10.45
C LEU A 41 3.58 -0.03 9.23
N ASP A 42 3.47 1.29 9.17
CA ASP A 42 2.99 2.04 7.99
C ASP A 42 3.61 3.44 7.97
N VAL A 43 3.53 4.12 6.82
CA VAL A 43 3.91 5.53 6.69
C VAL A 43 2.83 6.46 7.25
N GLY A 44 3.24 7.52 7.94
CA GLY A 44 2.34 8.53 8.50
C GLY A 44 1.76 9.51 7.45
N PRO A 45 0.76 10.34 7.85
CA PRO A 45 -0.04 11.16 6.94
C PRO A 45 0.79 12.11 6.06
N ASP A 46 1.79 12.78 6.61
CA ASP A 46 2.65 13.71 5.84
C ASP A 46 3.42 12.98 4.72
N THR A 47 3.84 11.74 4.97
CA THR A 47 4.54 10.93 3.97
C THR A 47 3.58 10.43 2.89
N ARG A 48 2.35 10.07 3.26
CA ARG A 48 1.29 9.70 2.30
C ARG A 48 0.97 10.86 1.38
N GLU A 49 0.81 12.07 1.92
CA GLU A 49 0.60 13.28 1.12
C GLU A 49 1.77 13.54 0.16
N ALA A 50 3.01 13.45 0.65
CA ALA A 50 4.18 13.65 -0.20
C ALA A 50 4.24 12.64 -1.36
N TYR A 51 3.95 11.37 -1.11
CA TYR A 51 3.94 10.33 -2.15
C TYR A 51 2.79 10.47 -3.13
N THR A 52 1.57 10.74 -2.67
CA THR A 52 0.42 10.95 -3.56
C THR A 52 0.63 12.16 -4.48
N ASN A 53 1.20 13.24 -3.97
CA ASN A 53 1.59 14.41 -4.77
C ASN A 53 2.65 14.08 -5.82
N ALA A 54 3.69 13.33 -5.43
CA ALA A 54 4.75 12.91 -6.36
C ALA A 54 4.20 11.98 -7.47
N VAL A 55 3.32 11.05 -7.11
CA VAL A 55 2.64 10.13 -8.05
C VAL A 55 1.76 10.90 -9.03
N GLY A 56 0.96 11.86 -8.54
CA GLY A 56 0.08 12.67 -9.38
C GLY A 56 0.82 13.50 -10.42
N ALA A 57 2.04 13.92 -10.11
CA ALA A 57 2.91 14.68 -11.01
C ALA A 57 3.74 13.81 -11.98
N ALA A 58 3.79 12.49 -11.78
CA ALA A 58 4.65 11.60 -12.55
C ALA A 58 3.99 11.12 -13.85
N GLY A 59 4.77 11.04 -14.93
CA GLY A 59 4.34 10.41 -16.19
C GLY A 59 4.48 8.87 -16.20
N THR A 60 5.28 8.31 -15.29
CA THR A 60 5.46 6.87 -15.11
C THR A 60 5.79 6.57 -13.67
N VAL A 61 5.15 5.57 -13.09
CA VAL A 61 5.34 5.13 -11.70
C VAL A 61 5.56 3.62 -11.69
N ILE A 62 6.58 3.17 -10.96
CA ILE A 62 6.84 1.76 -10.69
C ILE A 62 6.86 1.61 -9.17
N LEU A 63 5.90 0.89 -8.63
CA LEU A 63 5.84 0.54 -7.22
C LEU A 63 6.36 -0.89 -7.06
N VAL A 64 7.36 -1.09 -6.20
CA VAL A 64 7.86 -2.43 -5.87
C VAL A 64 7.76 -2.59 -4.36
N GLY A 65 6.84 -3.44 -3.92
CA GLY A 65 6.53 -3.64 -2.50
C GLY A 65 5.50 -2.65 -1.95
N THR A 66 5.04 -2.93 -0.73
CA THR A 66 4.07 -2.11 -0.01
C THR A 66 4.77 -1.10 0.89
N LEU A 67 4.03 -0.09 1.33
CA LEU A 67 4.53 0.96 2.24
C LEU A 67 4.35 0.60 3.72
N GLY A 68 3.50 -0.38 4.00
CA GLY A 68 3.21 -0.87 5.34
C GLY A 68 2.82 -2.35 5.35
N ALA A 69 2.52 -2.86 6.54
CA ALA A 69 2.03 -4.21 6.80
C ALA A 69 0.55 -4.32 6.40
N VAL A 70 0.29 -4.38 5.09
CA VAL A 70 -1.06 -4.29 4.50
C VAL A 70 -2.02 -5.42 4.91
N GLU A 71 -1.48 -6.52 5.43
CA GLU A 71 -2.22 -7.64 5.99
C GLU A 71 -2.98 -7.26 7.28
N ALA A 72 -2.57 -6.17 7.94
CA ALA A 72 -3.27 -5.56 9.06
C ALA A 72 -4.00 -4.29 8.60
N ALA A 73 -5.31 -4.24 8.80
CA ALA A 73 -6.17 -3.17 8.27
C ALA A 73 -5.72 -1.76 8.69
N ASP A 74 -5.25 -1.60 9.93
CA ASP A 74 -4.80 -0.32 10.48
C ASP A 74 -3.53 0.22 9.81
N PHE A 75 -2.71 -0.67 9.24
CA PHE A 75 -1.40 -0.36 8.64
C PHE A 75 -1.40 -0.45 7.11
N ALA A 76 -2.58 -0.56 6.51
CA ALA A 76 -2.75 -0.65 5.06
C ALA A 76 -3.01 0.71 4.38
N ASN A 77 -3.20 1.78 5.17
CA ASN A 77 -3.65 3.08 4.66
C ASN A 77 -2.62 3.73 3.74
N GLY A 78 -1.35 3.76 4.11
CA GLY A 78 -0.31 4.36 3.28
C GLY A 78 -0.18 3.70 1.92
N THR A 79 -0.22 2.37 1.87
CA THR A 79 -0.20 1.64 0.60
C THR A 79 -1.46 1.89 -0.23
N ARG A 80 -2.65 1.89 0.40
CA ARG A 80 -3.92 2.17 -0.30
C ARG A 80 -3.92 3.55 -0.95
N GLU A 81 -3.56 4.60 -0.20
CA GLU A 81 -3.57 5.97 -0.72
C GLU A 81 -2.63 6.15 -1.92
N VAL A 82 -1.44 5.55 -1.89
CA VAL A 82 -0.50 5.59 -3.01
C VAL A 82 -1.01 4.80 -4.21
N MET A 83 -1.60 3.61 -4.00
CA MET A 83 -2.22 2.85 -5.09
C MET A 83 -3.44 3.59 -5.70
N ASP A 84 -4.25 4.25 -4.89
CA ASP A 84 -5.37 5.08 -5.35
C ASP A 84 -4.89 6.30 -6.16
N ALA A 85 -3.78 6.93 -5.72
CA ALA A 85 -3.12 7.99 -6.47
C ALA A 85 -2.58 7.48 -7.82
N MET A 86 -1.99 6.28 -7.85
CA MET A 86 -1.52 5.64 -9.09
C MET A 86 -2.70 5.36 -10.03
N ALA A 87 -3.79 4.79 -9.52
CA ALA A 87 -5.00 4.53 -10.31
C ALA A 87 -5.59 5.82 -10.89
N THR A 88 -5.59 6.90 -10.10
CA THR A 88 -6.05 8.22 -10.52
C THR A 88 -5.11 8.84 -11.57
N ALA A 89 -3.80 8.78 -11.38
CA ALA A 89 -2.82 9.28 -12.35
C ALA A 89 -2.93 8.55 -13.70
N THR A 90 -3.14 7.24 -13.69
CA THR A 90 -3.36 6.45 -14.92
C THR A 90 -4.65 6.86 -15.63
N ARG A 91 -5.74 7.01 -14.86
CA ARG A 91 -7.07 7.35 -15.41
C ARG A 91 -7.13 8.76 -15.97
N ASP A 92 -6.63 9.73 -15.21
CA ASP A 92 -6.91 11.14 -15.45
C ASP A 92 -5.76 11.86 -16.17
N ASN A 93 -4.52 11.40 -15.96
CA ASN A 93 -3.30 12.05 -16.49
C ASN A 93 -2.60 11.21 -17.57
N GLY A 94 -3.05 9.98 -17.82
CA GLY A 94 -2.42 9.04 -18.76
C GLY A 94 -1.05 8.53 -18.30
N ALA A 95 -0.79 8.56 -16.98
CA ALA A 95 0.44 8.03 -16.41
C ALA A 95 0.55 6.52 -16.64
N ARG A 96 1.78 6.01 -16.78
CA ARG A 96 2.04 4.57 -16.89
C ARG A 96 2.41 4.02 -15.52
N THR A 97 1.55 3.20 -14.93
CA THR A 97 1.77 2.62 -13.60
C THR A 97 2.06 1.13 -13.68
N LEU A 98 3.08 0.68 -12.96
CA LEU A 98 3.43 -0.74 -12.78
C LEU A 98 3.52 -1.04 -11.27
N VAL A 99 3.01 -2.21 -10.87
CA VAL A 99 3.03 -2.76 -9.51
C VAL A 99 3.53 -4.20 -9.56
#